data_AF-A0A945SAS9-F1
#
_entry.id   AF-A0A945SAS9-F1
#
_cell.length_a   1.000
_cell.length_b   1.000
_cell.length_c   1.000
_cell.angle_alpha   90.00
_cell.angle_beta   90.00
_cell.angle_gamma   90.00
#
_symmetry.space_group_name_H-M   'P 1'
#
loop_
_entity.id
_entity.type
_entity.pdbx_description
1 polymer ?
#
loop_
_entity_poly.entity_id
_entity_poly.type
_entity_poly.pdbx_seq_one_letter_code
_entity_poly.pdbx_strand_id
1 'polypeptide(L)'
;MRHLLTVGLLMTLAFRMGAFADDLKGVLWMENFSSFGVGPASCFSKTAEIREEDGKTYLHAPSYTGIGTDYVGARQWHEYDLSFRFRFAEPRRRFLGIYIKWGGKQRGDVAFFRHGVSFREKALTLRCDTKETDTKEKYAQTFTYAEKGWPPFEADRWYSAEMKVRDTRLIVAVSDGDRTVTLADTDVPSGNGGLQFYLVTKMDITDLRVIEHE
;
A
#
# COMPACT_ATOMS: atom_id res chain seq x y z
N MET A 1 39.09 26.59 -29.85
CA MET A 1 38.90 25.31 -29.13
C MET A 1 37.66 25.41 -28.26
N ARG A 2 36.51 24.99 -28.77
CA ARG A 2 35.20 25.24 -28.14
C ARG A 2 34.22 24.10 -28.37
N HIS A 3 34.65 22.85 -28.21
CA HIS A 3 33.76 21.68 -28.31
C HIS A 3 34.29 20.56 -27.41
N LEU A 4 34.02 20.61 -26.10
CA LEU A 4 34.34 19.49 -25.19
C LEU A 4 33.59 19.52 -23.84
N LEU A 5 32.43 20.18 -23.75
CA LEU A 5 31.65 20.26 -22.50
C LEU A 5 30.22 19.69 -22.60
N THR A 6 29.80 19.18 -23.75
CA THR A 6 28.42 18.71 -23.97
C THR A 6 28.22 17.19 -23.86
N VAL A 7 29.29 16.41 -23.61
CA VAL A 7 29.20 14.93 -23.55
C VAL A 7 29.02 14.43 -22.11
N GLY A 8 29.40 15.23 -21.10
CA GLY A 8 29.28 14.84 -19.68
C GLY A 8 27.87 14.93 -19.08
N LEU A 9 26.95 15.69 -19.69
CA LEU A 9 25.58 15.88 -19.16
C LEU A 9 24.58 14.86 -19.73
N LEU A 10 24.86 14.28 -20.91
CA LEU A 10 24.00 13.29 -21.57
C LEU A 10 24.16 11.87 -20.98
N MET A 11 25.36 11.51 -20.50
CA MET A 11 25.61 10.19 -19.89
C MET A 11 24.96 10.04 -18.50
N THR A 12 24.89 11.11 -17.70
CA THR A 12 24.25 11.08 -16.37
C THR A 12 22.72 11.00 -16.45
N LEU A 13 22.13 11.56 -17.52
CA LEU A 13 20.69 11.47 -17.78
C LEU A 13 20.30 10.08 -18.29
N ALA A 14 21.13 9.47 -19.15
CA ALA A 14 20.92 8.10 -19.63
C ALA A 14 21.10 7.05 -18.52
N PHE A 15 22.02 7.25 -17.56
CA PHE A 15 22.18 6.32 -16.43
C PHE A 15 21.00 6.37 -15.45
N ARG A 16 20.34 7.53 -15.29
CA ARG A 16 19.09 7.62 -14.52
C ARG A 16 17.92 6.98 -15.26
N MET A 17 17.79 7.16 -16.57
CA MET A 17 16.69 6.50 -17.32
C MET A 17 16.87 4.98 -17.47
N GLY A 18 18.11 4.48 -17.57
CA GLY A 18 18.39 3.04 -17.59
C GLY A 18 18.03 2.35 -16.27
N ALA A 19 18.32 3.00 -15.14
CA ALA A 19 17.89 2.52 -13.82
C ALA A 19 16.35 2.57 -13.67
N PHE A 20 15.70 3.65 -14.13
CA PHE A 20 14.23 3.75 -14.13
C PHE A 20 13.55 2.70 -15.03
N ALA A 21 14.16 2.29 -16.15
CA ALA A 21 13.58 1.30 -17.05
C ALA A 21 13.67 -0.14 -16.52
N ASP A 22 14.75 -0.51 -15.83
CA ASP A 22 14.82 -1.79 -15.12
C ASP A 22 13.97 -1.78 -13.83
N ASP A 23 13.80 -0.63 -13.17
CA ASP A 23 12.87 -0.45 -12.03
C ASP A 23 11.39 -0.64 -12.40
N LEU A 24 11.04 -0.63 -13.70
CA LEU A 24 9.66 -0.78 -14.18
C LEU A 24 9.30 -2.22 -14.57
N LYS A 25 10.26 -3.14 -14.65
CA LYS A 25 9.94 -4.57 -14.85
C LYS A 25 9.16 -5.08 -13.63
N GLY A 26 7.98 -5.65 -13.87
CA GLY A 26 7.09 -6.12 -12.81
C GLY A 26 6.24 -5.02 -12.17
N VAL A 27 6.42 -3.72 -12.45
CA VAL A 27 5.56 -2.68 -11.85
C VAL A 27 4.13 -2.79 -12.40
N LEU A 28 3.21 -3.21 -11.52
CA LEU A 28 1.79 -3.37 -11.82
C LEU A 28 1.01 -2.07 -11.68
N TRP A 29 1.37 -1.28 -10.67
CA TRP A 29 0.72 -0.01 -10.36
C TRP A 29 1.69 0.91 -9.64
N MET A 30 1.70 2.18 -10.04
CA MET A 30 2.42 3.24 -9.34
C MET A 30 1.51 4.47 -9.30
N GLU A 31 1.30 5.02 -8.10
CA GLU A 31 0.49 6.20 -7.88
C GLU A 31 1.15 7.11 -6.85
N ASN A 32 1.59 8.28 -7.31
CA ASN A 32 2.16 9.36 -6.50
C ASN A 32 1.29 10.63 -6.57
N PHE A 33 0.11 10.52 -7.20
CA PHE A 33 -0.88 11.56 -7.43
C PHE A 33 -0.41 12.76 -8.27
N SER A 34 0.78 12.69 -8.88
CA SER A 34 1.36 13.83 -9.61
C SER A 34 0.69 14.08 -10.96
N SER A 35 -0.07 13.09 -11.45
CA SER A 35 -0.91 13.20 -12.65
C SER A 35 -2.18 14.00 -12.40
N PHE A 36 -2.57 14.20 -11.13
CA PHE A 36 -3.70 15.01 -10.75
C PHE A 36 -3.24 16.44 -10.44
N GLY A 37 -4.04 17.43 -10.80
CA GLY A 37 -3.86 18.79 -10.28
C GLY A 37 -4.20 18.86 -8.79
N VAL A 38 -3.55 19.77 -8.05
CA VAL A 38 -3.93 20.10 -6.67
C VAL A 38 -5.39 20.55 -6.63
N GLY A 39 -6.16 20.02 -5.69
CA GLY A 39 -7.59 20.31 -5.54
C GLY A 39 -8.46 19.06 -5.40
N PRO A 40 -9.76 19.15 -5.69
CA PRO A 40 -10.70 18.05 -5.45
C PRO A 40 -10.36 16.78 -6.22
N ALA A 41 -10.36 15.65 -5.51
CA ALA A 41 -10.07 14.31 -6.03
C ALA A 41 -11.36 13.44 -6.02
N SER A 42 -12.43 13.95 -6.64
CA SER A 42 -13.79 13.43 -6.52
C SER A 42 -13.97 11.99 -7.01
N CYS A 43 -13.03 11.47 -7.82
CA CYS A 43 -12.98 10.08 -8.25
C CYS A 43 -12.72 9.08 -7.11
N PHE A 44 -12.11 9.51 -5.99
CA PHE A 44 -11.88 8.67 -4.81
C PHE A 44 -12.97 8.85 -3.74
N SER A 45 -13.38 10.10 -3.50
CA SER A 45 -14.47 10.48 -2.61
C SER A 45 -14.88 11.92 -2.89
N LYS A 46 -16.14 12.28 -2.64
CA LYS A 46 -16.66 13.65 -2.81
C LYS A 46 -15.87 14.72 -2.06
N THR A 47 -15.15 14.31 -1.02
CA THR A 47 -14.42 15.21 -0.11
C THR A 47 -12.92 14.97 -0.13
N ALA A 48 -12.41 14.01 -0.90
CA ALA A 48 -10.98 13.79 -1.04
C ALA A 48 -10.33 14.91 -1.86
N GLU A 49 -9.07 15.22 -1.55
CA GLU A 49 -8.31 16.28 -2.21
C GLU A 49 -6.90 15.78 -2.55
N ILE A 50 -6.35 16.20 -3.67
CA ILE A 50 -4.92 16.14 -3.94
C ILE A 50 -4.30 17.41 -3.38
N ARG A 51 -3.25 17.22 -2.57
CA ARG A 51 -2.48 18.30 -1.95
C ARG A 51 -1.01 18.14 -2.30
N GLU A 52 -0.25 19.21 -2.11
CA GLU A 52 1.20 19.24 -2.34
C GLU A 52 1.93 19.66 -1.06
N GLU A 53 3.04 19.00 -0.78
CA GLU A 53 3.98 19.31 0.30
C GLU A 53 5.39 19.01 -0.21
N ASP A 54 6.32 19.95 -0.06
CA ASP A 54 7.71 19.85 -0.53
C ASP A 54 7.86 19.41 -2.00
N GLY A 55 6.96 19.91 -2.87
CA GLY A 55 6.94 19.58 -4.30
C GLY A 55 6.48 18.15 -4.61
N LYS A 56 5.89 17.44 -3.63
CA LYS A 56 5.31 16.12 -3.79
C LYS A 56 3.81 16.14 -3.54
N THR A 57 3.08 15.49 -4.43
CA THR A 57 1.62 15.33 -4.33
C THR A 57 1.23 14.14 -3.46
N TYR A 58 0.10 14.26 -2.78
CA TYR A 58 -0.49 13.20 -2.00
C TYR A 58 -2.02 13.33 -1.98
N LEU A 59 -2.71 12.21 -1.77
CA LEU A 59 -4.15 12.22 -1.52
C LEU A 59 -4.40 12.50 -0.04
N HIS A 60 -5.14 13.56 0.23
CA HIS A 60 -5.76 13.87 1.50
C HIS A 60 -7.16 13.24 1.57
N ALA A 61 -7.33 12.22 2.41
CA ALA A 61 -8.58 11.50 2.57
C ALA A 61 -9.28 11.89 3.90
N PRO A 62 -10.46 12.54 3.87
CA PRO A 62 -11.14 13.08 5.06
C PRO A 62 -11.92 12.05 5.89
N SER A 63 -11.54 10.76 5.86
CA SER A 63 -12.26 9.55 6.33
C SER A 63 -13.10 8.85 5.25
N TYR A 64 -13.36 7.56 5.48
CA TYR A 64 -14.08 6.62 4.59
C TYR A 64 -13.81 6.81 3.09
N THR A 65 -12.54 6.80 2.70
CA THR A 65 -12.14 6.87 1.28
C THR A 65 -11.64 5.50 0.81
N GLY A 66 -12.22 5.01 -0.28
CA GLY A 66 -11.74 3.81 -0.95
C GLY A 66 -10.71 4.21 -2.01
N ILE A 67 -9.52 3.62 -1.96
CA ILE A 67 -8.57 3.68 -3.07
C ILE A 67 -8.38 2.25 -3.49
N GLY A 68 -8.79 1.91 -4.69
CA GLY A 68 -8.73 0.53 -5.11
C GLY A 68 -8.64 0.43 -6.61
N THR A 69 -7.82 -0.52 -7.02
CA THR A 69 -7.92 -1.12 -8.33
C THR A 69 -8.75 -2.38 -8.12
N ASP A 70 -10.01 -2.40 -8.54
CA ASP A 70 -10.82 -3.63 -8.62
C ASP A 70 -10.27 -4.51 -9.77
N TYR A 71 -9.01 -4.94 -9.66
CA TYR A 71 -8.41 -5.91 -10.58
C TYR A 71 -8.73 -7.32 -10.08
N VAL A 72 -10.02 -7.65 -10.08
CA VAL A 72 -10.48 -9.01 -9.80
C VAL A 72 -10.54 -9.77 -11.12
N GLY A 73 -9.50 -10.55 -11.40
CA GLY A 73 -9.59 -11.66 -12.36
C GLY A 73 -9.01 -11.47 -13.76
N ALA A 74 -8.33 -10.36 -14.08
CA ALA A 74 -7.62 -10.23 -15.37
C ALA A 74 -6.20 -10.84 -15.34
N ARG A 75 -5.51 -10.75 -14.20
CA ARG A 75 -4.22 -11.39 -13.92
C ARG A 75 -4.22 -11.88 -12.47
N GLN A 76 -3.89 -13.14 -12.26
CA GLN A 76 -3.80 -13.76 -10.94
C GLN A 76 -2.42 -13.43 -10.35
N TRP A 77 -2.25 -12.30 -9.67
CA TRP A 77 -0.96 -11.99 -9.04
C TRP A 77 -0.75 -12.91 -7.85
N HIS A 78 0.14 -13.89 -7.99
CA HIS A 78 0.45 -14.83 -6.91
C HIS A 78 1.48 -14.25 -5.95
N GLU A 79 2.45 -13.51 -6.48
CA GLU A 79 3.54 -12.91 -5.72
C GLU A 79 3.76 -11.45 -6.12
N TYR A 80 3.72 -10.55 -5.15
CA TYR A 80 3.96 -9.13 -5.37
C TYR A 80 4.46 -8.43 -4.12
N ASP A 81 5.16 -7.33 -4.31
CA ASP A 81 5.50 -6.37 -3.26
C ASP A 81 4.61 -5.13 -3.39
N LEU A 82 4.06 -4.69 -2.27
CA LEU A 82 3.31 -3.44 -2.14
C LEU A 82 4.10 -2.49 -1.22
N SER A 83 4.34 -1.26 -1.66
CA SER A 83 4.85 -0.19 -0.81
C SER A 83 4.00 1.06 -0.92
N PHE A 84 3.89 1.82 0.16
CA PHE A 84 3.24 3.14 0.17
C PHE A 84 3.70 3.96 1.36
N ARG A 85 3.52 5.28 1.26
CA ARG A 85 3.72 6.22 2.37
C ARG A 85 2.38 6.73 2.87
N PHE A 86 2.27 6.87 4.17
CA PHE A 86 1.06 7.33 4.82
C PHE A 86 1.35 8.16 6.07
N ARG A 87 0.41 9.02 6.44
CA ARG A 87 0.35 9.65 7.77
C ARG A 87 -1.08 9.76 8.24
N PHE A 88 -1.31 9.52 9.52
CA PHE A 88 -2.62 9.76 10.12
C PHE A 88 -2.75 11.23 10.46
N ALA A 89 -3.81 11.89 9.99
CA ALA A 89 -4.04 13.31 10.29
C ALA A 89 -4.63 13.53 11.71
N GLU A 90 -5.06 12.45 12.37
CA GLU A 90 -5.66 12.52 13.70
C GLU A 90 -5.00 11.54 14.68
N PRO A 91 -4.86 11.93 15.96
CA PRO A 91 -4.20 11.11 16.96
C PRO A 91 -5.08 9.95 17.47
N ARG A 92 -6.41 10.06 17.35
CA ARG A 92 -7.37 9.08 17.87
C ARG A 92 -8.14 8.44 16.73
N ARG A 93 -8.35 7.12 16.82
CA ARG A 93 -8.93 6.29 15.74
C ARG A 93 -8.03 6.31 14.52
N ARG A 94 -6.97 5.50 14.55
CA ARG A 94 -6.11 5.25 13.40
C ARG A 94 -6.51 3.92 12.81
N PHE A 95 -7.00 3.95 11.58
CA PHE A 95 -7.37 2.75 10.85
C PHE A 95 -7.08 2.94 9.36
N LEU A 96 -6.08 2.20 8.90
CA LEU A 96 -5.85 1.94 7.49
C LEU A 96 -6.12 0.47 7.26
N GLY A 97 -7.14 0.14 6.46
CA GLY A 97 -7.42 -1.22 6.01
C GLY A 97 -6.90 -1.44 4.59
N ILE A 98 -6.32 -2.59 4.32
CA ILE A 98 -5.86 -3.00 2.99
C ILE A 98 -6.32 -4.43 2.79
N TYR A 99 -7.15 -4.66 1.78
CA TYR A 99 -7.45 -6.01 1.33
C TYR A 99 -6.41 -6.43 0.31
N ILE A 100 -5.66 -7.46 0.67
CA ILE A 100 -4.76 -8.23 -0.19
C ILE A 100 -5.39 -9.59 -0.47
N LYS A 101 -4.99 -10.23 -1.57
CA LYS A 101 -5.41 -11.59 -1.97
C LYS A 101 -6.90 -11.90 -1.95
N TRP A 102 -7.46 -12.05 -3.14
CA TRP A 102 -8.86 -12.33 -3.38
C TRP A 102 -8.99 -13.73 -3.98
N GLY A 103 -9.86 -14.55 -3.40
CA GLY A 103 -10.35 -15.76 -4.07
C GLY A 103 -11.85 -15.68 -4.27
N GLY A 104 -12.35 -16.38 -5.30
CA GLY A 104 -13.77 -16.37 -5.65
C GLY A 104 -14.20 -15.25 -6.60
N LYS A 105 -15.51 -15.20 -6.92
CA LYS A 105 -16.09 -14.10 -7.73
C LYS A 105 -16.56 -12.96 -6.84
N GLN A 106 -16.30 -11.71 -7.26
CA GLN A 106 -16.87 -10.52 -6.63
C GLN A 106 -18.40 -10.55 -6.76
N ARG A 107 -19.11 -10.55 -5.62
CA ARG A 107 -20.58 -10.46 -5.43
C ARG A 107 -21.40 -11.74 -5.63
N GLY A 108 -22.36 -11.93 -4.73
CA GLY A 108 -23.41 -12.95 -4.77
C GLY A 108 -23.16 -14.14 -3.84
N ASP A 109 -23.79 -15.28 -4.15
CA ASP A 109 -23.69 -16.49 -3.34
C ASP A 109 -22.38 -17.26 -3.44
N VAL A 110 -21.45 -16.79 -4.27
CA VAL A 110 -20.17 -17.43 -4.54
C VAL A 110 -19.23 -17.28 -3.34
N ALA A 111 -18.54 -18.36 -2.97
CA ALA A 111 -17.49 -18.34 -1.96
C ALA A 111 -16.42 -17.32 -2.37
N PHE A 112 -16.11 -16.39 -1.48
CA PHE A 112 -14.99 -15.48 -1.62
C PHE A 112 -14.14 -15.51 -0.35
N PHE A 113 -12.88 -15.13 -0.48
CA PHE A 113 -12.05 -14.74 0.66
C PHE A 113 -11.23 -13.50 0.31
N ARG A 114 -11.01 -12.62 1.28
CA ARG A 114 -10.14 -11.44 1.18
C ARG A 114 -9.30 -11.32 2.44
N HIS A 115 -8.00 -11.11 2.31
CA HIS A 115 -7.13 -10.92 3.48
C HIS A 115 -7.01 -9.43 3.80
N GLY A 116 -7.61 -9.01 4.89
CA GLY A 116 -7.50 -7.65 5.39
C GLY A 116 -6.27 -7.50 6.27
N VAL A 117 -5.34 -6.64 5.89
CA VAL A 117 -4.33 -6.05 6.77
C VAL A 117 -4.90 -4.76 7.32
N SER A 118 -4.81 -4.51 8.63
CA SER A 118 -5.24 -3.23 9.19
C SER A 118 -4.23 -2.68 10.19
N PHE A 119 -3.73 -1.48 9.91
CA PHE A 119 -2.94 -0.71 10.86
C PHE A 119 -3.89 0.00 11.82
N ARG A 120 -3.89 -0.43 13.09
CA ARG A 120 -4.67 0.20 14.16
C ARG A 120 -3.78 1.08 15.02
N GLU A 121 -4.37 1.73 16.02
CA GLU A 121 -3.66 2.62 16.94
C GLU A 121 -2.48 1.95 17.65
N LYS A 122 -2.60 0.66 18.01
CA LYS A 122 -1.60 -0.06 18.85
C LYS A 122 -1.15 -1.42 18.29
N ALA A 123 -1.71 -1.84 17.16
CA ALA A 123 -1.46 -3.17 16.61
C ALA A 123 -1.72 -3.23 15.11
N LEU A 124 -1.04 -4.15 14.45
CA LEU A 124 -1.41 -4.64 13.12
C LEU A 124 -2.38 -5.80 13.30
N THR A 125 -3.55 -5.73 12.69
CA THR A 125 -4.51 -6.85 12.70
C THR A 125 -4.64 -7.43 11.31
N LEU A 126 -4.52 -8.75 11.20
CA LEU A 126 -4.85 -9.52 10.01
C LEU A 126 -6.21 -10.18 10.22
N ARG A 127 -7.04 -10.17 9.18
CA ARG A 127 -8.32 -10.89 9.15
C ARG A 127 -8.52 -11.53 7.78
N CYS A 128 -9.24 -12.65 7.76
CA CYS A 128 -9.79 -13.20 6.54
C CYS A 128 -11.29 -12.89 6.49
N ASP A 129 -11.73 -12.18 5.45
CA ASP A 129 -13.14 -11.94 5.18
C ASP A 129 -13.62 -13.00 4.17
N THR A 130 -14.28 -14.04 4.68
CA THR A 130 -14.88 -15.12 3.88
C THR A 130 -16.29 -15.47 4.36
N LYS A 131 -17.00 -16.40 3.72
CA LYS A 131 -18.25 -16.96 4.24
C LYS A 131 -18.02 -18.03 5.30
N GLU A 132 -16.89 -18.72 5.26
CA GLU A 132 -16.54 -19.83 6.16
C GLU A 132 -15.98 -19.34 7.51
N THR A 133 -16.67 -19.59 8.61
CA THR A 133 -16.26 -19.10 9.94
C THR A 133 -14.90 -19.65 10.37
N ASP A 134 -14.64 -20.94 10.22
CA ASP A 134 -13.39 -21.60 10.63
C ASP A 134 -12.16 -20.96 9.96
N THR A 135 -12.30 -20.62 8.67
CA THR A 135 -11.26 -19.92 7.91
C THR A 135 -11.02 -18.51 8.45
N LYS A 136 -12.06 -17.78 8.89
CA LYS A 136 -11.89 -16.45 9.52
C LYS A 136 -11.06 -16.54 10.79
N GLU A 137 -11.38 -17.49 11.65
CA GLU A 137 -10.73 -17.65 12.96
C GLU A 137 -9.28 -18.09 12.81
N LYS A 138 -9.01 -19.04 11.90
CA LYS A 138 -7.65 -19.54 11.64
C LYS A 138 -6.66 -18.44 11.25
N TYR A 139 -7.09 -17.45 10.47
CA TYR A 139 -6.20 -16.40 9.94
C TYR A 139 -6.40 -15.03 10.59
N ALA A 140 -7.23 -14.95 11.64
CA ALA A 140 -7.33 -13.76 12.48
C ALA A 140 -6.11 -13.68 13.39
N GLN A 141 -5.27 -12.68 13.18
CA GLN A 141 -4.04 -12.48 13.96
C GLN A 141 -3.89 -11.02 14.36
N THR A 142 -3.31 -10.79 15.54
CA THR A 142 -3.00 -9.45 16.04
C THR A 142 -1.55 -9.41 16.48
N PHE A 143 -0.79 -8.46 15.93
CA PHE A 143 0.60 -8.22 16.28
C PHE A 143 0.67 -6.85 16.96
N THR A 144 0.95 -6.82 18.27
CA THR A 144 1.01 -5.54 18.97
C THR A 144 2.31 -4.82 18.63
N TYR A 145 2.26 -3.49 18.51
CA TYR A 145 3.46 -2.72 18.18
C TYR A 145 4.51 -2.81 19.29
N ALA A 146 4.08 -2.85 20.55
CA ALA A 146 4.96 -2.99 21.71
C ALA A 146 5.82 -4.27 21.64
N GLU A 147 5.24 -5.42 21.29
CA GLU A 147 5.98 -6.69 21.14
C GLU A 147 6.99 -6.65 19.99
N LYS A 148 6.74 -5.82 18.98
CA LYS A 148 7.60 -5.66 17.81
C LYS A 148 8.64 -4.56 17.99
N GLY A 149 8.66 -3.86 19.12
CA GLY A 149 9.56 -2.72 19.35
C GLY A 149 9.16 -1.46 18.57
N TRP A 150 7.90 -1.37 18.14
CA TRP A 150 7.34 -0.24 17.41
C TRP A 150 6.46 0.62 18.34
N PRO A 151 6.60 1.96 18.35
CA PRO A 151 5.71 2.83 19.11
C PRO A 151 4.36 2.96 18.39
N PRO A 152 3.30 3.41 19.08
CA PRO A 152 2.09 3.89 18.42
C PRO A 152 2.46 4.97 17.39
N PHE A 153 1.78 4.96 16.24
CA PHE A 153 1.98 6.01 15.23
C PHE A 153 1.76 7.40 15.83
N GLU A 154 2.38 8.42 15.26
CA GLU A 154 2.18 9.82 15.62
C GLU A 154 1.26 10.47 14.57
N ALA A 155 0.47 11.46 14.99
CA ALA A 155 -0.32 12.24 14.05
C ALA A 155 0.62 13.11 13.20
N ASP A 156 0.24 13.36 11.95
CA ASP A 156 0.93 14.22 10.98
C ASP A 156 2.38 13.82 10.65
N ARG A 157 2.85 12.65 11.10
CA ARG A 157 4.16 12.09 10.77
C ARG A 157 4.06 11.07 9.64
N TRP A 158 4.92 11.21 8.64
CA TRP A 158 5.05 10.26 7.53
C TRP A 158 5.70 8.95 7.97
N TYR A 159 5.11 7.84 7.53
CA TYR A 159 5.63 6.49 7.64
C TYR A 159 5.62 5.82 6.27
N SER A 160 6.45 4.81 6.10
CA SER A 160 6.42 3.91 4.95
C SER A 160 5.96 2.53 5.41
N ALA A 161 5.14 1.86 4.62
CA ALA A 161 4.81 0.46 4.80
C ALA A 161 5.23 -0.33 3.57
N GLU A 162 5.78 -1.51 3.81
CA GLU A 162 6.13 -2.49 2.79
C GLU A 162 5.45 -3.82 3.13
N MET A 163 4.86 -4.45 2.11
CA MET A 163 4.23 -5.75 2.22
C MET A 163 4.77 -6.67 1.14
N LYS A 164 5.33 -7.80 1.54
CA LYS A 164 5.72 -8.88 0.63
C LYS A 164 4.63 -9.93 0.67
N VAL A 165 3.87 -10.00 -0.41
CA VAL A 165 2.81 -10.97 -0.61
C VAL A 165 3.39 -12.09 -1.46
N ARG A 166 3.49 -13.29 -0.89
CA ARG A 166 3.95 -14.52 -1.56
C ARG A 166 2.85 -15.55 -1.48
N ASP A 167 2.92 -16.64 -2.25
CA ASP A 167 1.79 -17.59 -2.41
C ASP A 167 1.05 -17.94 -1.10
N THR A 168 1.77 -18.31 -0.04
CA THR A 168 1.18 -18.62 1.27
C THR A 168 1.74 -17.81 2.44
N ARG A 169 2.54 -16.76 2.16
CA ARG A 169 3.21 -15.98 3.21
C ARG A 169 3.00 -14.48 3.03
N LEU A 170 2.85 -13.78 4.14
CA LEU A 170 2.75 -12.32 4.21
C LEU A 170 3.81 -11.79 5.19
N ILE A 171 4.62 -10.85 4.70
CA ILE A 171 5.53 -10.07 5.53
C ILE A 171 5.07 -8.61 5.46
N VAL A 172 4.92 -7.95 6.61
CA VAL A 172 4.57 -6.53 6.72
C VAL A 172 5.63 -5.82 7.54
N ALA A 173 6.27 -4.82 6.94
CA ALA A 173 7.24 -3.96 7.60
C ALA A 173 6.79 -2.50 7.57
N VAL A 174 7.21 -1.73 8.58
CA VAL A 174 7.00 -0.29 8.67
C VAL A 174 8.30 0.43 8.94
N SER A 175 8.41 1.66 8.45
CA SER A 175 9.55 2.54 8.67
C SER A 175 9.12 3.97 8.98
N ASP A 176 9.88 4.64 9.85
CA ASP A 176 9.74 6.05 10.21
C ASP A 176 10.83 6.93 9.55
N GLY A 177 11.61 6.34 8.64
CA GLY A 177 12.76 6.96 7.97
C GLY A 177 14.10 6.61 8.62
N ASP A 178 14.13 6.41 9.94
CA ASP A 178 15.37 6.14 10.68
C ASP A 178 15.55 4.64 10.93
N ARG A 179 14.44 3.92 11.13
CA ARG A 179 14.43 2.46 11.35
C ARG A 179 13.32 1.78 10.57
N THR A 180 13.50 0.48 10.38
CA THR A 180 12.50 -0.41 9.79
C THR A 180 12.25 -1.58 10.72
N VAL A 181 10.98 -1.92 10.95
CA VAL A 181 10.56 -3.02 11.83
C VAL A 181 9.56 -3.91 11.10
N THR A 182 9.79 -5.22 11.13
CA THR A 182 8.82 -6.23 10.67
C THR A 182 7.72 -6.41 11.71
N LEU A 183 6.51 -5.95 11.40
CA LEU A 183 5.34 -6.08 12.27
C LEU A 183 4.71 -7.47 12.18
N ALA A 184 4.70 -8.08 10.98
CA ALA A 184 4.18 -9.41 10.76
C ALA A 184 5.04 -10.20 9.78
N ASP A 185 5.16 -11.49 10.05
CA ASP A 185 5.74 -12.50 9.18
C ASP A 185 4.96 -13.79 9.47
N THR A 186 4.02 -14.13 8.60
CA THR A 186 3.02 -15.15 8.88
C THR A 186 2.48 -15.81 7.63
N ASP A 187 1.91 -16.99 7.82
CA ASP A 187 1.14 -17.69 6.81
C ASP A 187 -0.19 -16.97 6.53
N VAL A 188 -0.59 -16.99 5.27
CA VAL A 188 -1.89 -16.57 4.74
C VAL A 188 -2.34 -17.58 3.67
N PRO A 189 -3.65 -17.75 3.44
CA PRO A 189 -4.17 -18.52 2.32
C PRO A 189 -3.58 -18.11 0.98
N SER A 190 -3.38 -19.11 0.12
CA SER A 190 -3.20 -18.91 -1.32
C SER A 190 -4.40 -18.21 -1.91
N GLY A 191 -4.19 -17.32 -2.88
CA GLY A 191 -5.27 -16.60 -3.56
C GLY A 191 -4.74 -15.75 -4.71
N ASN A 192 -5.67 -15.20 -5.49
CA ASN A 192 -5.31 -14.33 -6.61
C ASN A 192 -5.04 -12.91 -6.13
N GLY A 193 -4.26 -12.15 -6.88
CA GLY A 193 -4.03 -10.73 -6.64
C GLY A 193 -5.30 -9.90 -6.55
N GLY A 194 -5.28 -8.91 -5.67
CA GLY A 194 -6.32 -7.89 -5.55
C GLY A 194 -5.94 -6.92 -4.45
N LEU A 195 -6.12 -5.61 -4.71
CA LEU A 195 -5.68 -4.55 -3.80
C LEU A 195 -6.77 -3.50 -3.64
N GLN A 196 -7.23 -3.32 -2.41
CA GLN A 196 -8.16 -2.26 -2.05
C GLN A 196 -7.78 -1.66 -0.71
N PHE A 197 -7.52 -0.36 -0.70
CA PHE A 197 -7.35 0.45 0.49
C PHE A 197 -8.70 0.96 0.97
N TYR A 198 -8.88 0.91 2.28
CA TYR A 198 -10.02 1.42 3.00
C TYR A 198 -9.52 2.39 4.08
N LEU A 199 -9.51 3.67 3.71
CA LEU A 199 -9.05 4.76 4.57
C LEU A 199 -10.21 5.21 5.46
N VAL A 200 -10.39 4.55 6.60
CA VAL A 200 -11.55 4.81 7.49
C VAL A 200 -11.40 6.11 8.24
N THR A 201 -10.15 6.51 8.50
CA THR A 201 -9.82 7.65 9.34
C THR A 201 -9.15 8.71 8.49
N LYS A 202 -9.18 9.97 8.93
CA LYS A 202 -8.55 11.05 8.19
C LYS A 202 -7.05 10.78 8.05
N MET A 203 -6.55 10.70 6.82
CA MET A 203 -5.17 10.35 6.55
C MET A 203 -4.71 10.81 5.18
N ASP A 204 -3.40 10.88 5.04
CA ASP A 204 -2.74 11.14 3.77
C ASP A 204 -2.02 9.89 3.29
N ILE A 205 -2.01 9.69 1.97
CA ILE A 205 -1.33 8.57 1.32
C ILE A 205 -0.67 9.01 0.02
N THR A 206 0.50 8.46 -0.28
CA THR A 206 1.26 8.71 -1.51
C THR A 206 2.25 7.57 -1.77
N ASP A 207 3.01 7.68 -2.87
CA ASP A 207 4.08 6.77 -3.25
C ASP A 207 3.64 5.29 -3.26
N LEU A 208 2.40 5.03 -3.69
CA LEU A 208 1.85 3.69 -3.86
C LEU A 208 2.57 2.98 -5.00
N ARG A 209 3.14 1.81 -4.74
CA ARG A 209 3.82 0.99 -5.76
C ARG A 209 3.48 -0.48 -5.53
N VAL A 210 3.14 -1.18 -6.61
CA VAL A 210 2.92 -2.63 -6.64
C VAL A 210 3.85 -3.22 -7.69
N ILE A 211 4.66 -4.21 -7.29
CA ILE A 211 5.62 -4.90 -8.15
C ILE A 211 5.31 -6.40 -8.13
N GLU A 212 4.91 -6.98 -9.25
CA GLU A 212 4.76 -8.42 -9.45
C GLU A 212 6.13 -9.10 -9.56
N HIS A 213 6.21 -10.32 -9.01
CA HIS A 213 7.34 -11.22 -9.19
C HIS A 213 6.90 -12.43 -10.02
N GLU A 214 7.78 -12.90 -10.92
CA GLU A 214 7.57 -14.10 -11.76
C GLU A 214 7.82 -15.40 -10.98
#